data_AF-A0A7R9ZJE8-F1
#
_entry.id   AF-A0A7R9ZJE8-F1
#
_cell.length_a   1.000
_cell.length_b   1.000
_cell.length_c   1.000
_cell.angle_alpha   90.00
_cell.angle_beta   90.00
_cell.angle_gamma   90.00
#
_symmetry.space_group_name_H-M   'P 1'
#
loop_
_entity.id
_entity.type
_entity.pdbx_description
1 polymer ?
#
loop_
_entity_poly.entity_id
_entity_poly.type
_entity_poly.pdbx_seq_one_letter_code
_entity_poly.pdbx_strand_id
1 'polypeptide(L)'
;LLSDQCRAPSSRNVDAAFASNLYERCSSNGRFSADARQRSRSLFCVEHYAGKVEYIASGFVEKNRDELREDLVDLLRYSEVSLVRTLAEVAAGRVEKRPQDEEDERPSSLSWPWRTARSSSASASTKPTVGSKFQRQLRALRAKISSTEPHYVRCLK
;
A
#
# COMPACT_ATOMS: atom_id res chain seq x y z
N LEU A 1 8.59 -0.94 7.39
CA LEU A 1 8.15 -0.24 8.62
C LEU A 1 6.65 -0.07 8.66
N LEU A 2 6.06 0.85 7.90
CA LEU A 2 4.61 1.11 8.02
C LEU A 2 3.75 -0.12 7.67
N SER A 3 4.06 -0.80 6.56
CA SER A 3 3.34 -2.03 6.19
C SER A 3 3.51 -3.15 7.21
N ASP A 4 4.64 -3.20 7.93
CA ASP A 4 4.85 -4.18 9.01
C ASP A 4 3.93 -3.88 10.20
N GLN A 5 3.80 -2.60 10.55
CA GLN A 5 2.93 -2.15 11.64
C GLN A 5 1.44 -2.34 11.34
N CYS A 6 1.03 -2.29 10.06
CA CYS A 6 -0.33 -2.68 9.66
C CYS A 6 -0.66 -4.13 10.01
N ARG A 7 0.34 -5.02 10.14
CA ARG A 7 0.14 -6.44 10.49
C ARG A 7 0.15 -6.71 11.98
N ALA A 8 0.65 -5.79 12.79
CA ALA A 8 0.67 -5.96 14.23
C ALA A 8 -0.77 -6.07 14.76
N PRO A 9 -1.03 -6.87 15.80
CA PRO A 9 -2.35 -6.89 16.44
C PRO A 9 -2.73 -5.46 16.83
N SER A 10 -4.01 -5.10 16.67
CA SER A 10 -4.53 -3.76 16.94
C SER A 10 -4.32 -3.40 18.42
N SER A 11 -3.16 -2.86 18.73
CA SER A 11 -2.85 -2.28 20.04
C SER A 11 -3.28 -0.82 20.05
N ARG A 12 -3.54 -0.26 21.23
CA ARG A 12 -3.97 1.14 21.35
C ARG A 12 -2.95 2.16 20.79
N ASN A 13 -1.69 1.74 20.59
CA ASN A 13 -0.56 2.63 20.31
C ASN A 13 0.26 2.20 19.07
N VAL A 14 -0.34 1.58 18.05
CA VAL A 14 0.40 1.09 16.87
C VAL A 14 1.14 2.22 16.13
N ASP A 15 0.54 3.41 16.02
CA ASP A 15 1.20 4.56 15.37
C ASP A 15 2.42 5.07 16.15
N ALA A 16 2.37 5.03 17.49
CA ALA A 16 3.50 5.41 18.33
C ALA A 16 4.65 4.39 18.20
N ALA A 17 4.31 3.09 18.10
CA ALA A 17 5.29 2.05 17.82
C ALA A 17 5.91 2.22 16.42
N PHE A 18 5.11 2.60 15.41
CA PHE A 18 5.62 2.98 14.10
C PHE A 18 6.60 4.16 14.18
N ALA A 19 6.23 5.23 14.88
CA ALA A 19 7.08 6.41 15.05
C ALA A 19 8.40 6.09 15.77
N SER A 20 8.38 5.29 16.84
CA SER A 20 9.62 4.87 17.53
C SER A 20 10.57 4.12 16.60
N ASN A 21 10.04 3.13 15.88
CA ASN A 21 10.81 2.36 14.89
C ASN A 21 11.37 3.25 13.77
N LEU A 22 10.62 4.29 13.38
CA LEU A 22 11.07 5.27 12.41
C LEU A 22 12.28 6.06 12.94
N TYR A 23 12.22 6.56 14.18
CA TYR A 23 13.33 7.31 14.78
C TYR A 23 14.58 6.44 14.98
N GLU A 24 14.42 5.20 15.42
CA GLU A 24 15.53 4.27 15.63
C GLU A 24 16.26 3.95 14.32
N ARG A 25 15.52 3.66 13.25
CA ARG A 25 16.11 3.19 11.99
C ARG A 25 16.51 4.30 11.03
N CYS A 26 15.82 5.44 11.07
CA CYS A 26 16.04 6.52 10.11
C CYS A 26 16.84 7.69 10.67
N SER A 27 17.19 7.71 11.97
CA SER A 27 17.95 8.82 12.58
C SER A 27 19.33 9.06 11.98
N SER A 28 19.95 8.04 11.38
CA SER A 28 21.24 8.18 10.68
C SER A 28 21.13 8.76 9.27
N ASN A 29 19.92 8.89 8.72
CA ASN A 29 19.72 9.37 7.36
C ASN A 29 19.71 10.90 7.32
N GLY A 30 20.60 11.51 6.53
CA GLY A 30 20.68 12.97 6.39
C GLY A 30 19.41 13.66 5.87
N ARG A 31 18.47 12.92 5.26
CA ARG A 31 17.17 13.44 4.81
C ARG A 31 16.05 13.29 5.84
N PHE A 32 16.35 12.74 7.02
CA PHE A 32 15.38 12.50 8.08
C PHE A 32 15.75 13.32 9.31
N SER A 33 14.79 14.03 9.90
CA SER A 33 15.00 14.79 11.13
C SER A 33 13.78 14.74 12.03
N ALA A 34 14.00 14.68 13.34
CA ALA A 34 12.93 14.74 14.33
C ALA A 34 13.50 15.21 15.68
N ASP A 35 13.13 16.42 16.09
CA ASP A 35 13.53 17.03 17.35
C ASP A 35 12.81 16.40 18.54
N ALA A 36 13.31 16.61 19.76
CA ALA A 36 12.70 16.02 20.98
C ALA A 36 11.22 16.39 21.15
N ARG A 37 10.84 17.63 20.83
CA ARG A 37 9.44 18.10 20.85
C ARG A 37 8.58 17.44 19.77
N GLN A 38 9.17 17.13 18.61
CA GLN A 38 8.47 16.44 17.52
C GLN A 38 8.24 14.98 17.89
N ARG A 39 9.25 14.31 18.46
CA ARG A 39 9.16 12.91 18.88
C ARG A 39 8.06 12.68 19.93
N SER A 40 7.92 13.58 20.92
CA SER A 40 6.86 13.47 21.93
C SER A 40 5.44 13.58 21.35
N ARG A 41 5.31 14.17 20.16
CA ARG A 41 4.04 14.33 19.42
C ARG A 41 3.90 13.36 18.24
N SER A 42 4.81 12.39 18.10
CA SER A 42 4.86 11.47 16.95
C SER A 42 4.97 12.20 15.59
N LEU A 43 5.76 13.29 15.56
CA LEU A 43 6.06 14.08 14.37
C LEU A 43 7.47 13.76 13.85
N PHE A 44 7.63 13.80 12.53
CA PHE A 44 8.94 13.68 11.88
C PHE A 44 9.01 14.54 10.63
N CYS A 45 10.22 14.89 10.21
CA CYS A 45 10.45 15.67 9.00
C CYS A 45 11.25 14.88 7.97
N VAL A 46 10.88 15.04 6.70
CA VAL A 46 11.63 14.53 5.56
C VAL A 46 12.06 15.70 4.68
N GLU A 47 13.32 15.72 4.29
CA GLU A 47 13.87 16.70 3.38
C GLU A 47 13.71 16.23 1.92
N HIS A 48 12.64 16.73 1.28
CA HIS A 48 12.34 16.48 -0.12
C HIS A 48 13.10 17.43 -1.05
N TYR A 49 13.10 17.15 -2.35
CA TYR A 49 13.73 18.04 -3.34
C TYR A 49 13.14 19.47 -3.33
N ALA A 50 11.88 19.60 -2.93
CA ALA A 50 11.16 20.88 -2.84
C ALA A 50 11.20 21.51 -1.43
N GLY A 51 12.00 20.96 -0.51
CA GLY A 51 12.15 21.45 0.86
C GLY A 51 11.74 20.46 1.93
N LYS A 52 11.87 20.90 3.19
CA LYS A 52 11.54 20.13 4.39
C LYS A 52 10.04 20.11 4.64
N VAL A 53 9.48 18.91 4.86
CA VAL A 53 8.06 18.72 5.17
C VAL A 53 7.93 17.96 6.49
N GLU A 54 7.08 18.47 7.39
CA GLU A 54 6.71 17.83 8.64
C GLU A 54 5.49 16.92 8.44
N TYR A 55 5.57 15.71 8.99
CA TYR A 55 4.54 14.69 8.94
C TYR A 55 4.10 14.30 10.35
N ILE A 56 2.80 14.00 10.48
CA ILE A 56 2.19 13.47 11.70
C ILE A 56 1.97 11.98 11.53
N ALA A 57 2.64 11.13 12.32
CA ALA A 57 2.52 9.68 12.19
C ALA A 57 1.16 9.12 12.66
N SER A 58 0.39 9.90 13.42
CA SER A 58 -0.93 9.49 13.91
C SER A 58 -1.90 9.19 12.76
N GLY A 59 -2.59 8.06 12.84
CA GLY A 59 -3.53 7.58 11.84
C GLY A 59 -2.87 6.99 10.58
N PHE A 60 -1.54 6.89 10.52
CA PHE A 60 -0.87 6.32 9.34
C PHE A 60 -1.18 4.83 9.18
N VAL A 61 -1.18 4.07 10.27
CA VAL A 61 -1.40 2.62 10.21
C VAL A 61 -2.81 2.30 9.75
N GLU A 62 -3.81 2.99 10.31
CA GLU A 62 -5.23 2.84 9.94
C GLU A 62 -5.46 3.19 8.46
N LYS A 63 -4.99 4.37 8.02
CA LYS A 63 -5.09 4.80 6.62
C LYS A 63 -4.39 3.85 5.66
N ASN A 64 -3.30 3.22 6.09
CA ASN A 64 -2.55 2.29 5.25
C ASN A 64 -3.11 0.86 5.25
N ARG A 65 -3.89 0.48 6.27
CA ARG A 65 -4.69 -0.76 6.27
C ARG A 65 -5.81 -0.68 5.26
N ASP A 66 -6.54 0.44 5.23
CA ASP A 66 -7.65 0.68 4.29
C ASP A 66 -8.68 -0.46 4.34
N GLU A 67 -8.98 -0.89 5.56
CA GLU A 67 -9.92 -1.96 5.85
C GLU A 67 -11.30 -1.35 6.13
N LEU A 68 -12.28 -1.76 5.34
CA LEU A 68 -13.68 -1.54 5.65
C LEU A 68 -14.15 -2.62 6.62
N ARG A 69 -15.00 -2.25 7.57
CA ARG A 69 -15.62 -3.23 8.46
C ARG A 69 -16.57 -4.12 7.67
N GLU A 70 -16.51 -5.44 7.89
CA GLU A 70 -17.33 -6.41 7.14
C GLU A 70 -18.84 -6.18 7.37
N ASP A 71 -19.25 -5.72 8.55
CA ASP A 71 -20.67 -5.41 8.83
C ASP A 71 -21.24 -4.27 7.97
N LEU A 72 -20.41 -3.27 7.67
CA LEU A 72 -20.78 -2.20 6.74
C LEU A 72 -20.85 -2.71 5.29
N VAL A 73 -19.92 -3.58 4.90
CA VAL A 73 -19.96 -4.23 3.58
C VAL A 73 -21.24 -5.06 3.44
N ASP A 74 -21.59 -5.83 4.47
CA ASP A 74 -22.81 -6.64 4.49
C ASP A 74 -24.06 -5.78 4.46
N LEU A 75 -24.11 -4.67 5.20
CA LEU A 75 -25.20 -3.70 5.10
C LEU A 75 -25.40 -3.19 3.67
N LEU A 76 -24.32 -2.82 2.97
CA LEU A 76 -24.38 -2.31 1.60
C LEU A 76 -24.90 -3.37 0.61
N ARG A 77 -24.67 -4.66 0.88
CA ARG A 77 -25.20 -5.78 0.07
C ARG A 77 -26.72 -5.93 0.15
N TYR A 78 -27.32 -5.52 1.26
CA TYR A 78 -28.79 -5.52 1.42
C TYR A 78 -29.47 -4.29 0.81
N SER A 79 -28.71 -3.37 0.22
CA SER A 79 -29.28 -2.20 -0.45
C SER A 79 -30.17 -2.60 -1.64
N GLU A 80 -31.32 -1.95 -1.76
CA GLU A 80 -32.22 -2.13 -2.90
C GLU A 80 -31.61 -1.61 -4.22
N VAL A 81 -30.64 -0.69 -4.13
CA VAL A 81 -29.97 -0.08 -5.28
C VAL A 81 -28.90 -1.01 -5.84
N SER A 82 -29.06 -1.43 -7.11
CA SER A 82 -28.13 -2.34 -7.79
C SER A 82 -26.68 -1.83 -7.84
N LEU A 83 -26.50 -0.52 -8.05
CA LEU A 83 -25.18 0.12 -8.04
C LEU A 83 -24.49 -0.03 -6.67
N VAL A 84 -25.22 0.18 -5.58
CA VAL A 84 -24.67 0.10 -4.21
C VAL A 84 -24.22 -1.33 -3.90
N ARG A 85 -25.03 -2.33 -4.27
CA ARG A 85 -24.64 -3.75 -4.12
C ARG A 85 -23.39 -4.09 -4.94
N THR A 86 -23.30 -3.58 -6.17
CA THR A 86 -22.12 -3.78 -7.02
C THR A 86 -20.87 -3.16 -6.39
N LEU A 87 -20.98 -1.94 -5.86
CA LEU A 87 -19.88 -1.27 -5.17
C LEU A 87 -19.47 -2.00 -3.88
N ALA A 88 -20.42 -2.62 -3.17
CA ALA A 88 -20.14 -3.42 -1.98
C ALA A 88 -19.23 -4.63 -2.30
N GLU A 89 -19.47 -5.32 -3.42
CA GLU A 89 -18.62 -6.45 -3.85
C GLU A 89 -17.22 -6.01 -4.28
N VAL A 90 -17.13 -4.85 -4.94
CA VAL A 90 -15.84 -4.21 -5.27
C VAL A 90 -15.07 -3.86 -3.99
N ALA A 91 -15.73 -3.24 -3.03
CA ALA A 91 -15.17 -2.85 -1.74
C ALA A 91 -14.73 -4.06 -0.90
N ALA A 92 -15.47 -5.16 -0.99
CA ALA A 92 -15.13 -6.43 -0.36
C ALA A 92 -13.89 -7.13 -0.96
N GLY A 93 -13.38 -6.63 -2.09
CA GLY A 93 -12.31 -7.30 -2.84
C GLY A 93 -12.72 -8.66 -3.39
N ARG A 94 -14.03 -8.92 -3.53
CA ARG A 94 -14.61 -10.19 -4.00
C ARG A 94 -14.95 -10.17 -5.49
N VAL A 95 -14.58 -9.12 -6.21
CA VAL A 95 -14.57 -9.16 -7.67
C VAL A 95 -13.57 -10.21 -8.09
N GLU A 96 -14.09 -11.34 -8.56
CA GLU A 96 -13.36 -12.39 -9.22
C GLU A 96 -12.41 -11.74 -10.22
N LYS A 97 -11.09 -11.88 -9.99
CA LYS A 97 -10.11 -11.42 -10.95
C LYS A 97 -10.45 -12.12 -12.26
N ARG A 98 -10.98 -11.38 -13.23
CA ARG A 98 -11.04 -11.87 -14.60
C ARG A 98 -9.63 -12.33 -14.98
N PRO A 99 -9.46 -13.56 -15.49
CA PRO A 99 -8.17 -14.04 -15.95
C PRO A 99 -7.86 -13.39 -17.31
N GLN A 100 -7.54 -12.09 -17.34
CA GLN A 100 -7.24 -11.36 -18.58
C GLN A 100 -6.03 -10.42 -18.52
N ASP A 101 -5.26 -10.39 -17.43
CA ASP A 101 -4.01 -9.60 -17.33
C ASP A 101 -2.77 -10.51 -17.15
N GLU A 102 -2.74 -11.66 -17.82
CA GLU A 102 -1.55 -12.54 -17.94
C GLU A 102 -1.18 -12.77 -19.43
N GLU A 103 -1.27 -11.73 -20.25
CA GLU A 103 -0.75 -11.76 -21.63
C GLU A 103 0.33 -10.69 -21.79
N ASP A 104 1.54 -10.94 -21.27
CA ASP A 104 2.77 -10.39 -21.90
C ASP A 104 4.10 -10.99 -21.41
N GLU A 105 4.14 -12.22 -20.90
CA GLU A 105 5.41 -12.96 -20.79
C GLU A 105 5.25 -14.42 -21.23
N ARG A 106 5.38 -14.64 -22.56
CA ARG A 106 5.75 -15.96 -23.09
C ARG A 106 7.27 -16.08 -23.13
N PRO A 107 7.82 -17.20 -22.65
CA PRO A 107 8.71 -17.97 -23.50
C PRO A 107 8.11 -19.35 -23.81
N SER A 108 8.25 -19.71 -25.08
CA SER A 108 7.82 -20.93 -25.73
C SER A 108 8.36 -22.21 -25.08
N SER A 109 7.47 -23.19 -24.83
CA SER A 109 7.58 -24.60 -25.26
C SER A 109 6.81 -25.56 -24.33
N LEU A 110 5.62 -25.95 -24.79
CA LEU A 110 5.00 -27.29 -24.70
C LEU A 110 5.13 -28.10 -23.38
N SER A 111 4.07 -28.08 -22.55
CA SER A 111 3.16 -29.22 -22.31
C SER A 111 2.23 -28.96 -21.09
N TRP A 112 0.92 -29.00 -21.30
CA TRP A 112 -0.12 -29.09 -20.25
C TRP A 112 -0.22 -30.54 -19.71
N PRO A 113 -1.05 -30.95 -18.72
CA PRO A 113 -1.98 -30.23 -17.82
C PRO A 113 -1.85 -30.66 -16.32
N TRP A 114 -2.58 -29.98 -15.41
CA TRP A 114 -2.86 -30.33 -14.00
C TRP A 114 -1.75 -31.05 -13.19
N ARG A 115 -0.95 -30.28 -12.45
CA ARG A 115 -0.22 -30.84 -11.30
C ARG A 115 -0.22 -29.88 -10.13
N THR A 116 -0.82 -30.36 -9.06
CA THR A 116 -0.83 -29.89 -7.70
C THR A 116 0.59 -29.80 -7.14
N ALA A 117 1.34 -28.77 -7.51
CA ALA A 117 2.52 -28.38 -6.76
C ALA A 117 2.07 -27.41 -5.67
N ARG A 118 1.74 -28.00 -4.51
CA ARG A 118 1.86 -27.31 -3.21
C ARG A 118 3.30 -26.83 -3.11
N SER A 119 3.57 -25.63 -3.63
CA SER A 119 4.75 -24.87 -3.26
C SER A 119 4.53 -24.42 -1.83
N SER A 120 5.05 -25.23 -0.92
CA SER A 120 5.25 -24.92 0.48
C SER A 120 6.22 -23.75 0.60
N SER A 121 5.71 -22.54 0.38
CA SER A 121 6.06 -21.38 1.19
C SER A 121 4.75 -20.65 1.45
N ALA A 122 4.06 -21.07 2.51
CA ALA A 122 2.92 -20.36 3.05
C ALA A 122 3.40 -19.01 3.63
N SER A 123 3.77 -18.05 2.78
CA SER A 123 3.63 -16.65 3.14
C SER A 123 2.14 -16.41 3.13
N ALA A 124 1.52 -16.40 4.32
CA ALA A 124 0.12 -16.01 4.50
C ALA A 124 -0.19 -14.86 3.53
N SER A 125 -1.13 -15.08 2.59
CA SER A 125 -1.44 -14.12 1.53
C SER A 125 -1.89 -12.82 2.19
N THR A 126 -0.95 -11.92 2.36
CA THR A 126 -1.10 -10.75 3.22
C THR A 126 -1.88 -9.73 2.41
N LYS A 127 -3.00 -9.25 2.96
CA LYS A 127 -3.80 -8.21 2.29
C LYS A 127 -2.88 -7.04 1.94
N PRO A 128 -2.85 -6.57 0.68
CA PRO A 128 -1.94 -5.52 0.26
C PRO A 128 -2.34 -4.18 0.88
N THR A 129 -1.42 -3.54 1.60
CA THR A 129 -1.59 -2.17 2.14
C THR A 129 -1.69 -1.12 1.03
N VAL A 130 -2.29 0.04 1.32
CA VAL A 130 -2.38 1.17 0.37
C VAL A 130 -1.02 1.54 -0.20
N GLY A 131 -0.02 1.71 0.67
CA GLY A 131 1.35 2.04 0.26
C GLY A 131 1.94 1.01 -0.70
N SER A 132 1.67 -0.28 -0.49
CA SER A 132 2.14 -1.34 -1.40
C SER A 132 1.43 -1.36 -2.75
N LYS A 133 0.11 -1.06 -2.78
CA LYS A 133 -0.65 -0.93 -4.03
C LYS A 133 -0.12 0.25 -4.85
N PHE A 134 0.02 1.41 -4.22
CA PHE A 134 0.53 2.63 -4.85
C PHE A 134 1.98 2.46 -5.34
N GLN A 135 2.86 1.87 -4.52
CA GLN A 135 4.26 1.64 -4.92
C GLN A 135 4.36 0.73 -6.15
N ARG A 136 3.51 -0.31 -6.24
CA ARG A 136 3.48 -1.21 -7.41
C ARG A 136 3.02 -0.46 -8.66
N GLN A 137 1.93 0.29 -8.59
CA GLN A 137 1.43 1.09 -9.71
C GLN A 137 2.45 2.14 -10.15
N LEU A 138 3.09 2.83 -9.21
CA LEU A 138 4.12 3.83 -9.50
C LEU A 138 5.36 3.21 -10.13
N ARG A 139 5.77 2.01 -9.70
CA ARG A 139 6.90 1.28 -10.31
C ARG A 139 6.57 0.90 -11.76
N ALA A 140 5.38 0.37 -12.01
CA ALA A 140 4.93 0.02 -13.36
C ALA A 140 4.89 1.26 -14.28
N LEU A 141 4.33 2.36 -13.78
CA LEU A 141 4.31 3.63 -14.50
C LEU A 141 5.73 4.13 -14.82
N ARG A 142 6.63 4.11 -13.83
CA ARG A 142 8.03 4.55 -14.00
C ARG A 142 8.76 3.68 -15.02
N ALA A 143 8.54 2.36 -15.02
CA ALA A 143 9.12 1.45 -16.00
C ALA A 143 8.68 1.80 -17.43
N LYS A 144 7.39 2.07 -17.63
CA LYS A 144 6.84 2.50 -18.93
C LYS A 144 7.39 3.85 -19.38
N ILE A 145 7.55 4.81 -18.46
CA ILE A 145 8.18 6.10 -18.79
C ILE A 145 9.65 5.91 -19.18
N SER A 146 10.39 5.06 -18.47
CA SER A 146 11.81 4.80 -18.78
C SER A 146 12.04 4.05 -20.09
N SER A 147 11.04 3.36 -20.64
CA SER A 147 11.12 2.72 -21.96
C SER A 147 10.71 3.67 -23.10
N THR A 148 10.36 4.92 -22.80
CA THR A 148 9.99 5.94 -23.79
C THR A 148 11.01 7.07 -23.81
N GLU A 149 10.93 7.95 -24.80
CA GLU A 149 11.67 9.21 -24.83
C GLU A 149 10.88 10.30 -24.07
N PRO A 150 11.37 10.79 -22.91
CA PRO A 150 10.62 11.74 -22.11
C PRO A 150 10.78 13.18 -22.60
N HIS A 151 9.67 13.88 -22.80
CA HIS A 151 9.64 15.33 -23.01
C HIS A 151 9.12 16.05 -21.75
N TYR A 152 9.97 16.85 -21.11
CA TYR A 152 9.64 17.49 -19.82
C TYR A 152 9.10 18.92 -20.01
N VAL A 153 7.83 19.13 -19.62
CA VAL A 153 7.24 20.46 -19.45
C VAL A 153 7.26 20.84 -17.97
N ARG A 154 8.01 21.90 -17.62
CA ARG A 154 8.10 22.40 -16.25
C ARG A 154 7.06 23.49 -16.01
N CYS A 155 5.98 23.17 -15.30
CA CYS A 155 5.00 24.15 -14.86
C CYS A 155 5.57 24.99 -13.70
N LEU A 156 5.55 26.32 -13.82
CA LEU A 156 5.89 27.27 -12.76
C LEU A 156 4.61 27.81 -12.13
N LYS A 157 4.65 28.08 -10.82
CA LYS A 157 3.52 28.59 -10.04
C LYS A 157 3.53 30.11 -9.98
#